data_AF-A0A9D6PMG0-F1
#
_entry.id   AF-A0A9D6PMG0-F1
#
_cell.length_a   1.000
_cell.length_b   1.000
_cell.length_c   1.000
_cell.angle_alpha   90.00
_cell.angle_beta   90.00
_cell.angle_gamma   90.00
#
_symmetry.space_group_name_H-M   'P 1'
#
loop_
_entity.id
_entity.type
_entity.pdbx_description
1 polymer ?
#
loop_
_entity_poly.entity_id
_entity_poly.type
_entity_poly.pdbx_seq_one_letter_code
_entity_poly.pdbx_strand_id
1 'polypeptide(L)'
;MRAAIQAAALVPHSHARRFNVQRFLVCYPFRDERIRLVEGFAAYDGVLGDLRGDPHKGIDYVLPHGGRFRSFDVCSMHRGAAVQGRSRTWGRYVLVYAKVGGAYVRTVSAHLRTVAAAIPLTPKNPPAGWIEEHACLIPAGYPLGRAGATGKTHRIIQLHLELHRREEDGAWEKLDPYGLNDRASSGRYPQPGEPLTRLPHLWQSDSPPFAPP
;
A
#
# COMPACT_ATOMS: atom_id res chain seq x y z
N MET A 1 1.70 -3.52 52.77
CA MET A 1 0.58 -4.35 52.27
C MET A 1 -0.54 -3.39 51.89
N ARG A 2 -1.12 -3.32 50.69
CA ARG A 2 -1.00 -4.04 49.42
C ARG A 2 -1.46 -3.05 48.33
N ALA A 3 -0.78 -3.03 47.18
CA ALA A 3 -1.19 -2.33 45.98
C ALA A 3 -2.49 -2.93 45.43
N ALA A 4 -3.46 -2.09 45.05
CA ALA A 4 -4.60 -2.50 44.25
C ALA A 4 -4.31 -2.17 42.78
N ILE A 5 -3.90 -3.18 42.03
CA ILE A 5 -3.88 -3.14 40.56
C ILE A 5 -5.33 -3.37 40.12
N GLN A 6 -5.98 -2.31 39.62
CA GLN A 6 -7.22 -2.46 38.85
C GLN A 6 -6.86 -3.07 37.50
N ALA A 7 -7.20 -4.35 37.34
CA ALA A 7 -7.18 -5.02 36.06
C ALA A 7 -8.18 -4.35 35.12
N ALA A 8 -7.68 -3.66 34.10
CA ALA A 8 -8.48 -3.26 32.96
C ALA A 8 -9.01 -4.52 32.28
N ALA A 9 -10.33 -4.66 32.25
CA ALA A 9 -11.02 -5.73 31.56
C ALA A 9 -10.59 -5.72 30.08
N LEU A 10 -9.95 -6.82 29.65
CA LEU A 10 -9.73 -7.15 28.26
C LEU A 10 -11.09 -7.19 27.56
N VAL A 11 -11.37 -6.18 26.74
CA VAL A 11 -12.48 -6.22 25.78
C VAL A 11 -12.13 -7.32 24.76
N PRO A 12 -12.89 -8.41 24.69
CA PRO A 12 -12.67 -9.40 23.66
C PRO A 12 -12.94 -8.72 22.31
N HIS A 13 -11.92 -8.65 21.46
CA HIS A 13 -12.07 -8.22 20.08
C HIS A 13 -12.80 -9.32 19.29
N SER A 14 -14.07 -9.53 19.59
CA SER A 14 -14.95 -10.44 18.86
C SER A 14 -15.50 -9.72 17.63
N HIS A 15 -14.65 -9.48 16.62
CA HIS A 15 -15.08 -9.27 15.23
C HIS A 15 -13.98 -9.74 14.28
N ALA A 16 -13.70 -11.03 14.27
CA ALA A 16 -13.30 -11.68 13.02
C ALA A 16 -14.52 -11.65 12.07
N ARG A 17 -14.88 -10.46 11.56
CA ARG A 17 -15.63 -10.37 10.31
C ARG A 17 -14.76 -11.12 9.32
N ARG A 18 -15.21 -12.30 8.88
CA ARG A 18 -14.58 -13.01 7.76
C ARG A 18 -14.42 -11.98 6.66
N PHE A 19 -13.16 -11.64 6.36
CA PHE A 19 -12.78 -10.74 5.29
C PHE A 19 -13.28 -11.37 3.98
N ASN A 20 -14.52 -11.10 3.58
CA ASN A 20 -15.02 -11.45 2.27
C ASN A 20 -14.58 -10.36 1.29
N VAL A 21 -13.27 -10.09 1.25
CA VAL A 21 -12.72 -9.07 0.37
C VAL A 21 -12.40 -9.76 -0.94
N GLN A 22 -13.21 -9.45 -1.95
CA GLN A 22 -12.99 -9.90 -3.31
C GLN A 22 -11.56 -9.53 -3.73
N ARG A 23 -10.76 -10.56 -4.07
CA ARG A 23 -9.38 -10.40 -4.56
C ARG A 23 -9.38 -9.57 -5.84
N PHE A 24 -8.54 -8.55 -5.93
CA PHE A 24 -8.52 -7.61 -7.04
C PHE A 24 -7.13 -7.11 -7.46
N LEU A 25 -6.10 -7.39 -6.67
CA LEU A 25 -4.72 -7.07 -7.05
C LEU A 25 -4.22 -8.14 -8.03
N VAL A 26 -3.88 -7.73 -9.24
CA VAL A 26 -3.59 -8.63 -10.37
C VAL A 26 -2.11 -8.98 -10.45
N CYS A 27 -1.23 -8.03 -10.15
CA CYS A 27 0.24 -8.19 -10.28
C CYS A 27 0.98 -7.30 -9.28
N TYR A 28 2.19 -7.68 -8.85
CA TYR A 28 3.03 -6.81 -8.01
C TYR A 28 3.24 -5.44 -8.66
N PRO A 29 3.45 -4.36 -7.88
CA PRO A 29 3.55 -3.00 -8.40
C PRO A 29 4.89 -2.70 -9.11
N PHE A 30 5.59 -3.72 -9.58
CA PHE A 30 6.91 -3.61 -10.20
C PHE A 30 7.23 -4.84 -11.04
N ARG A 31 8.24 -4.70 -11.89
CA ARG A 31 8.71 -5.72 -12.85
C ARG A 31 9.95 -6.47 -12.38
N ASP A 32 10.70 -5.88 -11.45
CA ASP A 32 11.99 -6.38 -10.99
C ASP A 32 11.84 -7.31 -9.79
N GLU A 33 12.11 -8.60 -9.99
CA GLU A 33 12.01 -9.65 -8.96
C GLU A 33 12.99 -9.49 -7.80
N ARG A 34 13.99 -8.61 -7.93
CA ARG A 34 14.98 -8.33 -6.86
C ARG A 34 14.44 -7.35 -5.83
N ILE A 35 13.29 -6.74 -6.08
CA ILE A 35 12.62 -5.87 -5.11
C ILE A 35 12.23 -6.68 -3.88
N ARG A 36 12.37 -6.06 -2.71
CA ARG A 36 12.14 -6.66 -1.40
C ARG A 36 11.16 -5.82 -0.61
N LEU A 37 10.29 -6.50 0.14
CA LEU A 37 9.47 -5.85 1.16
C LEU A 37 10.30 -5.77 2.44
N VAL A 38 10.46 -4.58 2.98
CA VAL A 38 11.33 -4.30 4.13
C VAL A 38 10.61 -3.73 5.35
N GLU A 39 9.42 -3.15 5.17
CA GLU A 39 8.55 -2.71 6.27
C GLU A 39 7.12 -3.18 6.04
N GLY A 40 6.52 -3.74 7.08
CA GLY A 40 5.18 -4.32 7.06
C GLY A 40 4.07 -3.37 7.52
N PHE A 41 2.81 -3.75 7.28
CA PHE A 41 1.64 -3.05 7.80
C PHE A 41 1.55 -3.19 9.33
N ALA A 42 0.97 -2.16 9.97
CA ALA A 42 0.74 -1.95 11.40
C ALA A 42 1.91 -1.34 12.20
N ALA A 43 3.15 -1.82 12.07
CA ALA A 43 4.28 -1.25 12.81
C ALA A 43 5.60 -1.36 12.02
N TYR A 44 6.47 -0.36 12.18
CA TYR A 44 7.82 -0.41 11.62
C TYR A 44 8.71 -1.44 12.34
N ASP A 45 9.52 -2.15 11.57
CA ASP A 45 10.57 -3.05 12.01
C ASP A 45 11.94 -2.32 12.15
N GLY A 46 12.05 -1.11 11.61
CA GLY A 46 13.19 -0.19 11.77
C GLY A 46 14.31 -0.38 10.75
N VAL A 47 14.07 -1.17 9.71
CA VAL A 47 15.02 -1.41 8.60
C VAL A 47 15.33 -0.12 7.86
N LEU A 48 14.37 0.80 7.80
CA LEU A 48 14.50 2.09 7.12
C LEU A 48 14.92 3.24 8.06
N GLY A 49 15.38 2.91 9.27
CA GLY A 49 15.81 3.91 10.26
C GLY A 49 14.66 4.57 11.02
N ASP A 50 13.43 4.10 10.81
CA ASP A 50 12.27 4.43 11.64
C ASP A 50 12.38 3.78 13.03
N LEU A 51 11.64 4.32 14.00
CA LEU A 51 11.57 3.73 15.34
C LEU A 51 10.77 2.43 15.29
N ARG A 52 11.41 1.34 15.71
CA ARG A 52 10.75 0.04 15.78
C ARG A 52 9.52 0.10 16.68
N GLY A 53 8.38 -0.37 16.17
CA GLY A 53 7.10 -0.36 16.86
C GLY A 53 6.24 0.88 16.60
N ASP A 54 6.76 1.92 15.93
CA ASP A 54 5.94 3.07 15.53
C ASP A 54 4.85 2.63 14.54
N PRO A 55 3.63 3.21 14.60
CA PRO A 55 2.55 2.82 13.71
C PRO A 55 2.89 3.03 12.23
N HIS A 56 2.82 1.96 11.46
CA HIS A 56 3.04 1.97 10.02
C HIS A 56 1.74 1.62 9.29
N LYS A 57 1.29 2.51 8.39
CA LYS A 57 -0.03 2.41 7.75
C LYS A 57 0.05 2.14 6.24
N GLY A 58 1.01 1.29 5.87
CA GLY A 58 1.31 0.84 4.51
C GLY A 58 2.35 -0.29 4.55
N ILE A 59 2.95 -0.60 3.41
CA ILE A 59 4.12 -1.47 3.28
C ILE A 59 5.18 -0.80 2.41
N ASP A 60 6.45 -1.06 2.69
CA ASP A 60 7.55 -0.46 1.95
C ASP A 60 8.35 -1.49 1.14
N TYR A 61 8.51 -1.19 -0.14
CA TYR A 61 9.34 -1.94 -1.06
C TYR A 61 10.59 -1.16 -1.44
N VAL A 62 11.71 -1.88 -1.55
CA VAL A 62 13.00 -1.33 -1.95
C VAL A 62 13.70 -2.22 -2.97
N LEU A 63 14.59 -1.63 -3.77
CA LEU A 63 15.52 -2.37 -4.61
C LEU A 63 16.94 -2.26 -4.01
N PRO A 64 17.44 -3.29 -3.30
CA PRO A 64 18.79 -3.27 -2.74
C PRO A 64 19.87 -3.25 -3.82
N HIS A 65 20.90 -2.43 -3.62
CA HIS A 65 22.07 -2.37 -4.48
C HIS A 65 23.29 -1.80 -3.74
N GLY A 66 24.30 -2.64 -3.48
CA GLY A 66 25.59 -2.20 -2.92
C GLY A 66 25.45 -1.45 -1.59
N GLY A 67 24.62 -1.95 -0.67
CA GLY A 67 24.36 -1.31 0.63
C GLY A 67 23.50 -0.04 0.57
N ARG A 68 22.93 0.28 -0.60
CA ARG A 68 21.98 1.39 -0.81
C ARG A 68 20.72 0.88 -1.48
N PHE A 69 19.76 1.78 -1.69
CA PHE A 69 18.54 1.48 -2.45
C PHE A 69 18.52 2.26 -3.78
N ARG A 70 18.07 1.61 -4.85
CA ARG A 70 17.93 2.20 -6.18
C ARG A 70 16.48 2.46 -6.55
N SER A 71 16.28 3.42 -7.45
CA SER A 71 14.97 3.73 -8.02
C SER A 71 14.55 2.65 -9.03
N PHE A 72 13.32 2.20 -8.95
CA PHE A 72 12.71 1.19 -9.82
C PHE A 72 11.36 1.69 -10.35
N ASP A 73 10.87 1.07 -11.43
CA ASP A 73 9.58 1.42 -12.03
C ASP A 73 8.43 0.90 -11.17
N VAL A 74 7.42 1.74 -10.98
CA VAL A 74 6.21 1.45 -10.21
C VAL A 74 5.03 1.35 -11.16
N CYS A 75 4.26 0.28 -11.04
CA CYS A 75 3.13 -0.05 -11.91
C CYS A 75 1.84 -0.19 -11.11
N SER A 76 0.69 0.00 -11.77
CA SER A 76 -0.61 -0.23 -11.14
C SER A 76 -0.84 -1.71 -10.90
N MET A 77 -1.33 -2.08 -9.71
CA MET A 77 -1.66 -3.48 -9.41
C MET A 77 -3.06 -3.89 -9.89
N HIS A 78 -3.90 -2.92 -10.25
CA HIS A 78 -5.26 -3.16 -10.70
C HIS A 78 -5.70 -2.12 -11.75
N ARG A 79 -6.74 -2.44 -12.51
CA ARG A 79 -7.42 -1.46 -13.36
C ARG A 79 -8.09 -0.40 -12.48
N GLY A 80 -8.11 0.84 -12.92
CA GLY A 80 -8.84 1.89 -12.21
C GLY A 80 -8.70 3.28 -12.81
N ALA A 81 -9.31 4.24 -12.14
CA ALA A 81 -9.19 5.66 -12.41
C ALA A 81 -8.00 6.24 -11.62
N ALA A 82 -7.00 6.78 -12.31
CA ALA A 82 -5.76 7.25 -11.72
C ALA A 82 -5.63 8.78 -11.71
N VAL A 83 -5.15 9.29 -10.60
CA VAL A 83 -4.78 10.71 -10.40
C VAL A 83 -3.48 10.79 -9.61
N GLN A 84 -2.75 11.88 -9.73
CA GLN A 84 -1.53 12.11 -8.96
C GLN A 84 -1.68 13.31 -8.01
N GLY A 85 -0.87 13.35 -6.97
CA GLY A 85 -0.83 14.47 -6.04
C GLY A 85 0.53 14.69 -5.42
N ARG A 86 0.61 15.73 -4.59
CA ARG A 86 1.82 16.05 -3.83
C ARG A 86 1.47 16.47 -2.40
N SER A 87 2.14 15.87 -1.42
CA SER A 87 1.99 16.25 -0.01
C SER A 87 3.34 16.24 0.72
N ARG A 88 3.37 16.83 1.93
CA ARG A 88 4.56 16.80 2.78
C ARG A 88 4.91 15.38 3.23
N THR A 89 3.89 14.57 3.54
CA THR A 89 4.07 13.20 4.03
C THR A 89 4.43 12.26 2.89
N TRP A 90 3.54 12.09 1.92
CA TRP A 90 3.71 11.11 0.84
C TRP A 90 4.65 11.57 -0.28
N GLY A 91 5.08 12.84 -0.31
CA GLY A 91 5.84 13.35 -1.43
C GLY A 91 4.99 13.40 -2.69
N ARG A 92 5.52 12.96 -3.83
CA ARG A 92 4.71 12.70 -5.03
C ARG A 92 4.07 11.33 -4.88
N TYR A 93 2.78 11.24 -5.20
CA TYR A 93 2.05 9.98 -5.11
C TYR A 93 1.04 9.84 -6.24
N VAL A 94 0.63 8.59 -6.51
CA VAL A 94 -0.48 8.26 -7.39
C VAL A 94 -1.54 7.54 -6.58
N LEU A 95 -2.81 7.93 -6.80
CA LEU A 95 -3.98 7.21 -6.33
C LEU A 95 -4.62 6.49 -7.52
N VAL A 96 -4.95 5.21 -7.36
CA VAL A 96 -5.72 4.45 -8.35
C VAL A 96 -7.00 3.96 -7.68
N TYR A 97 -8.15 4.39 -8.18
CA TYR A 97 -9.48 4.10 -7.64
C TYR A 97 -10.18 2.99 -8.45
N ALA A 98 -10.92 2.12 -7.77
CA ALA A 98 -11.78 1.13 -8.40
C ALA A 98 -13.01 0.83 -7.54
N LYS A 99 -14.04 0.22 -8.14
CA LYS A 99 -15.18 -0.38 -7.42
C LYS A 99 -15.05 -1.90 -7.49
N VAL A 100 -15.00 -2.57 -6.34
CA VAL A 100 -14.79 -4.01 -6.22
C VAL A 100 -15.83 -4.56 -5.24
N GLY A 101 -16.69 -5.48 -5.70
CA GLY A 101 -17.72 -6.09 -4.86
C GLY A 101 -18.66 -5.08 -4.20
N GLY A 102 -18.98 -3.98 -4.88
CA GLY A 102 -19.81 -2.89 -4.36
C GLY A 102 -19.06 -1.85 -3.52
N ALA A 103 -17.86 -2.16 -3.01
CA ALA A 103 -17.05 -1.23 -2.24
C ALA A 103 -16.12 -0.40 -3.14
N TYR A 104 -15.83 0.83 -2.72
CA TYR A 104 -14.77 1.64 -3.30
C TYR A 104 -13.42 1.21 -2.71
N VAL A 105 -12.43 1.02 -3.57
CA VAL A 105 -11.05 0.75 -3.17
C VAL A 105 -10.12 1.76 -3.81
N ARG A 106 -9.01 2.05 -3.14
CA ARG A 106 -7.91 2.78 -3.75
C ARG A 106 -6.57 2.28 -3.28
N THR A 107 -5.59 2.32 -4.16
CA THR A 107 -4.17 2.16 -3.82
C THR A 107 -3.48 3.51 -3.80
N VAL A 108 -2.50 3.66 -2.91
CA VAL A 108 -1.63 4.84 -2.82
C VAL A 108 -0.20 4.38 -3.11
N SER A 109 0.38 4.81 -4.22
CA SER A 109 1.80 4.62 -4.51
C SER A 109 2.55 5.91 -4.22
N ALA A 110 3.29 5.97 -3.11
CA ALA A 110 3.89 7.19 -2.59
C ALA A 110 5.42 7.24 -2.73
N HIS A 111 5.98 8.40 -2.38
CA HIS A 111 7.41 8.73 -2.39
C HIS A 111 8.05 8.72 -3.78
N LEU A 112 7.24 8.85 -4.83
CA LEU A 112 7.68 8.73 -6.21
C LEU A 112 8.67 9.85 -6.59
N ARG A 113 9.70 9.51 -7.36
CA ARG A 113 10.62 10.48 -7.97
C ARG A 113 9.96 11.15 -9.16
N THR A 114 9.37 10.34 -10.05
CA THR A 114 8.64 10.74 -11.24
C THR A 114 7.27 10.09 -11.24
N VAL A 115 6.31 10.71 -11.93
CA VAL A 115 4.97 10.19 -12.19
C VAL A 115 4.74 10.22 -13.69
N ALA A 116 4.01 9.24 -14.23
CA ALA A 116 3.66 9.20 -15.64
C ALA A 116 2.89 10.47 -16.05
N ALA A 117 3.34 11.11 -17.14
CA ALA A 117 2.83 12.42 -17.57
C ALA A 117 1.34 12.43 -17.91
N ALA A 118 0.79 11.28 -18.33
CA ALA A 118 -0.62 11.11 -18.64
C ALA A 118 -1.53 11.10 -17.39
N ILE A 119 -0.99 10.90 -16.19
CA ILE A 119 -1.78 10.87 -14.96
C ILE A 119 -2.00 12.32 -14.50
N PRO A 120 -3.25 12.81 -14.43
CA PRO A 120 -3.56 14.20 -14.13
C PRO A 120 -3.24 14.56 -12.67
N LEU A 121 -2.72 15.77 -12.46
CA LEU A 121 -2.48 16.30 -11.12
C LEU A 121 -3.78 16.77 -10.49
N THR A 122 -4.15 16.18 -9.35
CA THR A 122 -5.29 16.62 -8.56
C THR A 122 -5.03 18.03 -8.01
N PRO A 123 -5.95 18.99 -8.19
CA PRO A 123 -5.86 20.29 -7.56
C PRO A 123 -5.94 20.15 -6.03
N LYS A 124 -5.46 21.16 -5.29
CA LYS A 124 -5.45 21.13 -3.81
C LYS A 124 -6.85 20.94 -3.21
N ASN A 125 -7.86 21.51 -3.85
CA ASN A 125 -9.27 21.44 -3.46
C ASN A 125 -10.08 21.02 -4.71
N PRO A 126 -10.12 19.72 -5.04
CA PRO A 126 -10.90 19.27 -6.18
C PRO A 126 -12.39 19.49 -5.91
N PRO A 127 -13.16 20.04 -6.88
CA PRO A 127 -14.62 20.07 -6.76
C PRO A 127 -15.17 18.64 -6.70
N ALA A 128 -16.41 18.50 -6.22
CA ALA A 128 -17.12 17.21 -6.28
C ALA A 128 -17.20 16.75 -7.75
N GLY A 129 -16.99 15.45 -8.00
CA GLY A 129 -16.99 14.90 -9.36
C GLY A 129 -15.68 15.05 -10.13
N TRP A 130 -14.68 15.78 -9.62
CA TRP A 130 -13.46 16.06 -10.37
C TRP A 130 -12.68 14.80 -10.75
N ILE A 131 -12.65 13.80 -9.87
CA ILE A 131 -11.93 12.55 -10.13
C ILE A 131 -12.63 11.80 -11.27
N GLU A 132 -13.95 11.72 -11.23
CA GLU A 132 -14.78 11.06 -12.22
C GLU A 132 -14.63 11.69 -13.61
N GLU A 133 -14.49 13.02 -13.67
CA GLU A 133 -14.36 13.77 -14.91
C GLU A 133 -12.93 13.76 -15.50
N HIS A 134 -11.91 13.77 -14.64
CA HIS A 134 -10.54 14.03 -15.07
C HIS A 134 -9.59 12.84 -14.94
N ALA A 135 -9.88 11.84 -14.12
CA ALA A 135 -8.96 10.74 -13.88
C ALA A 135 -8.64 9.96 -15.16
N CYS A 136 -7.40 9.50 -15.26
CA CYS A 136 -6.95 8.66 -16.35
C CYS A 136 -7.36 7.21 -16.08
N LEU A 137 -8.17 6.60 -16.95
CA LEU A 137 -8.47 5.17 -16.85
C LEU A 137 -7.25 4.34 -17.30
N ILE A 138 -6.74 3.51 -16.39
CA ILE A 138 -5.54 2.71 -16.63
C ILE A 138 -5.79 1.21 -16.39
N PRO A 139 -5.14 0.31 -17.15
CA PRO A 139 -5.15 -1.12 -16.85
C PRO A 139 -4.23 -1.47 -15.66
N ALA A 140 -4.35 -2.70 -15.15
CA ALA A 140 -3.30 -3.29 -14.31
C ALA A 140 -1.98 -3.38 -15.11
N GLY A 141 -0.84 -3.22 -14.44
CA GLY A 141 0.48 -3.16 -15.05
C GLY A 141 0.85 -1.80 -15.64
N TYR A 142 -0.07 -0.83 -15.68
CA TYR A 142 0.22 0.49 -16.25
C TYR A 142 1.33 1.22 -15.48
N PRO A 143 2.34 1.81 -16.15
CA PRO A 143 3.41 2.56 -15.48
C PRO A 143 2.89 3.79 -14.74
N LEU A 144 3.09 3.83 -13.42
CA LEU A 144 2.70 4.97 -12.58
C LEU A 144 3.83 5.98 -12.44
N GLY A 145 5.08 5.53 -12.47
CA GLY A 145 6.24 6.37 -12.22
C GLY A 145 7.45 5.58 -11.75
N ARG A 146 8.34 6.25 -11.00
CA ARG A 146 9.52 5.60 -10.40
C ARG A 146 9.59 5.85 -8.91
N ALA A 147 9.93 4.81 -8.15
CA ALA A 147 10.21 4.90 -6.72
C ALA A 147 11.30 5.93 -6.43
N GLY A 148 11.16 6.66 -5.34
CA GLY A 148 12.00 7.79 -5.01
C GLY A 148 12.09 8.03 -3.52
N ALA A 149 12.55 9.24 -3.16
CA ALA A 149 12.73 9.67 -1.79
C ALA A 149 12.03 11.02 -1.54
N THR A 150 10.86 11.23 -2.16
CA THR A 150 10.10 12.48 -1.98
C THR A 150 9.20 12.38 -0.75
N GLY A 151 8.95 13.50 -0.06
CA GLY A 151 8.17 13.49 1.18
C GLY A 151 9.00 13.08 2.39
N LYS A 152 8.39 12.36 3.34
CA LYS A 152 9.03 11.94 4.59
C LYS A 152 9.58 10.51 4.46
N THR A 153 10.77 10.35 3.88
CA THR A 153 11.42 9.02 3.70
C THR A 153 12.83 8.93 4.29
N HIS A 154 13.29 9.92 5.08
CA HIS A 154 14.69 9.96 5.54
C HIS A 154 15.73 9.89 4.40
N ARG A 155 15.36 10.38 3.19
CA ARG A 155 16.16 10.30 1.94
C ARG A 155 16.37 8.87 1.41
N ILE A 156 15.63 7.89 1.91
CA ILE A 156 15.63 6.52 1.44
C ILE A 156 14.75 6.42 0.19
N ILE A 157 15.25 5.70 -0.81
CA ILE A 157 14.51 5.40 -2.03
C ILE A 157 13.63 4.18 -1.79
N GLN A 158 12.32 4.37 -1.82
CA GLN A 158 11.34 3.34 -1.56
C GLN A 158 10.05 3.57 -2.35
N LEU A 159 9.24 2.52 -2.44
CA LEU A 159 7.81 2.63 -2.72
C LEU A 159 7.08 2.36 -1.41
N HIS A 160 6.38 3.38 -0.90
CA HIS A 160 5.38 3.19 0.15
C HIS A 160 4.03 2.92 -0.50
N LEU A 161 3.44 1.79 -0.15
CA LEU A 161 2.16 1.35 -0.68
C LEU A 161 1.11 1.31 0.42
N GLU A 162 0.02 2.04 0.24
CA GLU A 162 -1.17 1.91 1.07
C GLU A 162 -2.33 1.32 0.25
N LEU A 163 -3.18 0.54 0.91
CA LEU A 163 -4.45 0.11 0.35
C LEU A 163 -5.60 0.55 1.25
N HIS A 164 -6.63 1.12 0.64
CA HIS A 164 -7.80 1.63 1.33
C HIS A 164 -9.08 1.07 0.73
N ARG A 165 -10.08 0.89 1.58
CA ARG A 165 -11.43 0.47 1.20
C ARG A 165 -12.46 1.37 1.87
N ARG A 166 -13.62 1.53 1.24
CA ARG A 166 -14.76 2.27 1.78
C ARG A 166 -16.03 1.66 1.21
N GLU A 167 -17.00 1.37 2.08
CA GLU A 167 -18.37 1.11 1.64
C GLU A 167 -18.99 2.39 1.04
N GLU A 168 -20.19 2.32 0.48
CA GLU A 168 -20.83 3.46 -0.19
C GLU A 168 -20.89 4.72 0.70
N ASP A 169 -21.35 4.55 1.95
CA ASP A 169 -21.48 5.62 2.94
C ASP A 169 -20.47 5.50 4.11
N GLY A 170 -19.45 4.64 3.95
CA GLY A 170 -18.51 4.30 5.01
C GLY A 170 -17.35 5.30 5.19
N ALA A 171 -16.56 5.12 6.25
CA ALA A 171 -15.24 5.73 6.37
C ALA A 171 -14.20 4.91 5.58
N TRP A 172 -13.14 5.58 5.11
CA TRP A 172 -12.02 4.86 4.50
C TRP A 172 -11.27 4.05 5.56
N GLU A 173 -11.27 2.73 5.42
CA GLU A 173 -10.44 1.80 6.19
C GLU A 173 -9.14 1.51 5.43
N LYS A 174 -8.06 1.31 6.18
CA LYS A 174 -6.78 0.86 5.61
C LYS A 174 -6.68 -0.65 5.71
N LEU A 175 -6.22 -1.26 4.63
CA LEU A 175 -6.10 -2.70 4.47
C LEU A 175 -4.64 -3.10 4.33
N ASP A 176 -4.29 -4.25 4.91
CA ASP A 176 -3.06 -4.96 4.57
C ASP A 176 -3.30 -5.79 3.29
N PRO A 177 -2.54 -5.57 2.20
CA PRO A 177 -2.68 -6.37 0.98
C PRO A 177 -2.44 -7.88 1.17
N TYR A 178 -1.73 -8.27 2.22
CA TYR A 178 -1.44 -9.67 2.57
C TYR A 178 -2.36 -10.24 3.65
N GLY A 179 -3.26 -9.43 4.23
CA GLY A 179 -4.24 -9.86 5.23
C GLY A 179 -3.62 -10.36 6.54
N LEU A 180 -2.44 -9.85 6.92
CA LEU A 180 -1.68 -10.28 8.10
C LEU A 180 -1.97 -9.43 9.35
N ASN A 181 -3.07 -8.67 9.35
CA ASN A 181 -3.40 -7.59 10.30
C ASN A 181 -3.34 -7.92 11.81
N ASP A 182 -3.08 -9.18 12.19
CA ASP A 182 -2.97 -9.68 13.56
C ASP A 182 -1.55 -10.11 14.00
N ARG A 183 -0.52 -10.07 13.13
CA ARG A 183 0.86 -10.43 13.54
C ARG A 183 1.69 -9.18 13.81
N ALA A 184 1.60 -8.67 15.03
CA ALA A 184 2.46 -7.62 15.54
C ALA A 184 3.95 -7.95 15.34
N SER A 185 4.58 -7.21 14.41
CA SER A 185 6.03 -6.92 14.29
C SER A 185 7.06 -8.06 14.43
N SER A 186 6.63 -9.32 14.30
CA SER A 186 7.52 -10.47 14.44
C SER A 186 7.03 -11.72 13.70
N GLY A 187 7.08 -11.71 12.35
CA GLY A 187 6.92 -12.95 11.58
C GLY A 187 6.80 -12.81 10.07
N ARG A 188 7.81 -12.20 9.42
CA ARG A 188 8.08 -12.02 7.97
C ARG A 188 6.85 -11.92 7.05
N TYR A 189 6.66 -10.74 6.49
CA TYR A 189 5.84 -10.59 5.29
C TYR A 189 6.37 -11.48 4.16
N PRO A 190 5.48 -12.09 3.35
CA PRO A 190 5.91 -12.82 2.17
C PRO A 190 6.68 -11.87 1.24
N GLN A 191 7.86 -12.30 0.82
CA GLN A 191 8.62 -11.54 -0.15
C GLN A 191 7.94 -11.60 -1.53
N PRO A 192 8.11 -10.57 -2.38
CA PRO A 192 7.59 -10.62 -3.74
C PRO A 192 8.03 -11.90 -4.47
N GLY A 193 7.07 -12.62 -5.06
CA GLY A 193 7.30 -13.90 -5.72
C GLY A 193 7.14 -15.14 -4.84
N GLU A 194 7.06 -14.99 -3.51
CA GLU A 194 6.73 -16.11 -2.62
C GLU A 194 5.24 -16.48 -2.73
N PRO A 195 4.88 -17.78 -2.68
CA PRO A 195 3.50 -18.22 -2.69
C PRO A 195 2.70 -17.71 -1.50
N LEU A 196 1.44 -17.34 -1.76
CA LEU A 196 0.50 -16.80 -0.78
C LEU A 196 -0.62 -17.79 -0.41
N THR A 197 -0.48 -19.08 -0.77
CA THR A 197 -1.51 -20.15 -0.71
C THR A 197 -2.22 -20.33 0.63
N ARG A 198 -1.68 -19.79 1.72
CA ARG A 198 -2.23 -19.91 3.08
C ARG A 198 -2.60 -18.57 3.70
N LEU A 199 -2.56 -17.49 2.92
CA LEU A 199 -2.82 -16.14 3.39
C LEU A 199 -4.19 -15.65 2.90
N PRO A 200 -4.97 -14.96 3.74
CA PRO A 200 -6.21 -14.30 3.34
C PRO A 200 -5.89 -12.98 2.63
N HIS A 201 -5.18 -13.07 1.50
CA HIS A 201 -4.63 -11.93 0.78
C HIS A 201 -5.59 -11.37 -0.28
N LEU A 202 -5.27 -10.17 -0.78
CA LEU A 202 -6.09 -9.42 -1.75
C LEU A 202 -5.67 -9.61 -3.22
N TRP A 203 -4.61 -10.38 -3.44
CA TRP A 203 -4.16 -10.80 -4.78
C TRP A 203 -5.10 -11.82 -5.42
N GLN A 204 -5.35 -11.71 -6.72
CA GLN A 204 -6.20 -12.63 -7.48
C GLN A 204 -5.65 -14.04 -7.60
N SER A 205 -4.34 -14.19 -7.46
CA SER A 205 -3.62 -15.46 -7.50
C SER A 205 -2.81 -15.65 -6.21
N ASP A 206 -2.67 -16.89 -5.77
CA ASP A 206 -1.75 -17.27 -4.70
C ASP A 206 -0.28 -17.19 -5.17
N SER A 207 -0.04 -16.96 -6.46
CA SER A 207 1.27 -16.64 -7.03
C SER A 207 1.10 -15.46 -7.98
N PRO A 208 1.04 -14.23 -7.45
CA PRO A 208 0.83 -13.05 -8.26
C PRO A 208 2.02 -12.87 -9.22
N PRO A 209 1.80 -12.63 -10.52
CA PRO A 209 2.89 -12.28 -11.41
C PRO A 209 3.47 -10.90 -11.05
N PHE A 210 4.71 -10.65 -11.46
CA PHE A 210 5.25 -9.30 -11.55
C PHE A 210 4.49 -8.51 -12.64
N ALA A 211 4.54 -7.17 -12.58
CA ALA A 211 3.91 -6.35 -13.60
C ALA A 211 4.45 -6.68 -15.00
N PRO A 212 3.60 -6.68 -16.05
CA PRO A 212 4.05 -6.94 -17.42
C PRO A 212 4.95 -5.80 -17.95
N PRO A 213 5.83 -6.09 -18.93
CA PRO A 213 6.72 -5.12 -19.57
C PRO A 213 5.99 -4.03 -20.35
#